data_AF-A0AAE3UB60-F1
#
_entry.id   AF-A0AAE3UB60-F1
#
_cell.length_a   1.000
_cell.length_b   1.000
_cell.length_c   1.000
_cell.angle_alpha   90.00
_cell.angle_beta   90.00
_cell.angle_gamma   90.00
#
_symmetry.space_group_name_H-M   'P 1'
#
loop_
_entity.id
_entity.type
_entity.pdbx_description
1 polymer ?
#
loop_
_entity_poly.entity_id
_entity_poly.type
_entity_poly.pdbx_seq_one_letter_code
_entity_poly.pdbx_strand_id
1 'polypeptide(L)'
;MIRQISLSLLIVAALSAGCQNQKSDTSTSESPTSDSSSTVSQEPTNSGKLETRLGTAGKAFTKDSVLLSFTVINHADSAQRFCKWETPFEPRLGKYLEVMHENGTEAIFKGAMARRVMPPPAEAYIEVAPHDSVRTVFNLPDNYAITTGQYTVKYSGGGVSGLDAGNEIKIKISNP
;
A
#
# COMPACT_ATOMS: atom_id res chain seq x y z
N MET A 1 -55.23 -40.99 7.08
CA MET A 1 -54.89 -40.61 5.70
C MET A 1 -53.37 -40.72 5.56
N ILE A 2 -52.94 -41.37 4.48
CA ILE A 2 -51.61 -41.91 4.20
C ILE A 2 -50.82 -40.93 3.31
N ARG A 3 -49.47 -41.07 3.31
CA ARG A 3 -48.47 -40.64 2.31
C ARG A 3 -48.03 -39.16 2.42
N GLN A 4 -46.74 -38.77 2.42
CA GLN A 4 -45.65 -39.04 1.45
C GLN A 4 -44.28 -38.58 2.04
N ILE A 5 -43.20 -39.37 1.94
CA ILE A 5 -42.13 -39.44 0.91
C ILE A 5 -40.82 -38.86 1.41
N SER A 6 -39.85 -39.77 1.57
CA SER A 6 -38.42 -39.53 1.75
C SER A 6 -37.80 -38.98 0.47
N LEU A 7 -36.93 -37.98 0.58
CA LEU A 7 -36.01 -37.61 -0.49
C LEU A 7 -34.59 -37.50 0.08
N SER A 8 -33.80 -38.51 -0.24
CA SER A 8 -32.38 -38.64 0.06
C SER A 8 -31.57 -37.65 -0.79
N LEU A 9 -30.70 -36.85 -0.17
CA LEU A 9 -29.72 -36.03 -0.89
C LEU A 9 -28.39 -36.78 -0.99
N LEU A 10 -27.99 -37.09 -2.23
CA LEU A 10 -26.70 -37.66 -2.60
C LEU A 10 -25.56 -36.64 -2.41
N ILE A 11 -24.50 -37.06 -1.74
CA ILE A 11 -23.22 -36.34 -1.62
C ILE A 11 -22.36 -36.71 -2.83
N VAL A 12 -21.98 -35.73 -3.65
CA VAL A 12 -20.99 -35.89 -4.73
C VAL A 12 -19.66 -35.30 -4.26
N ALA A 13 -18.66 -36.17 -4.13
CA ALA A 13 -17.27 -35.79 -3.87
C ALA A 13 -16.57 -35.43 -5.18
N ALA A 14 -16.02 -34.21 -5.28
CA ALA A 14 -15.19 -33.78 -6.39
C ALA A 14 -13.71 -34.01 -6.02
N LEU A 15 -13.06 -34.96 -6.69
CA LEU A 15 -11.61 -35.16 -6.68
C LEU A 15 -10.99 -34.31 -7.81
N SER A 16 -10.27 -33.26 -7.46
CA SER A 16 -9.45 -32.52 -8.43
C SER A 16 -8.06 -33.15 -8.52
N ALA A 17 -7.78 -33.81 -9.65
CA ALA A 17 -6.45 -34.24 -10.05
C ALA A 17 -5.64 -33.03 -10.57
N GLY A 18 -4.50 -32.73 -9.94
CA GLY A 18 -3.55 -31.73 -10.41
C GLY A 18 -2.53 -32.34 -11.37
N CYS A 19 -2.43 -31.81 -12.59
CA CYS A 19 -1.35 -32.13 -13.53
C CYS A 19 -0.08 -31.37 -13.17
N GLN A 20 1.01 -32.11 -13.03
CA GLN A 20 2.36 -31.66 -12.76
C GLN A 20 3.06 -31.40 -14.11
N ASN A 21 3.51 -30.17 -14.37
CA ASN A 21 4.25 -29.84 -15.58
C ASN A 21 5.74 -29.68 -15.22
N GLN A 22 6.54 -30.70 -15.51
CA GLN A 22 7.99 -30.68 -15.33
C GLN A 22 8.62 -30.65 -16.73
N LYS A 23 9.14 -29.48 -17.12
CA LYS A 23 10.02 -29.40 -18.30
C LYS A 23 11.46 -29.49 -17.81
N SER A 24 12.07 -30.62 -18.12
CA SER A 24 13.51 -30.88 -18.04
C SER A 24 14.19 -30.33 -19.30
N ASP A 25 15.22 -29.52 -19.12
CA ASP A 25 16.29 -29.33 -20.10
C ASP A 25 17.63 -29.41 -19.35
N THR A 26 18.46 -30.38 -19.75
CA THR A 26 19.84 -30.55 -19.32
C THR A 26 20.67 -30.79 -20.57
N SER A 27 21.69 -29.97 -20.79
CA SER A 27 22.92 -30.32 -21.51
C SER A 27 24.01 -29.30 -21.17
N THR A 28 24.79 -29.67 -20.14
CA THR A 28 26.26 -29.74 -20.07
C THR A 28 27.13 -28.56 -20.51
N SER A 29 27.74 -27.94 -19.48
CA SER A 29 29.15 -27.57 -19.24
C SER A 29 30.10 -27.13 -20.37
N GLU A 30 30.77 -26.00 -20.13
CA GLU A 30 32.24 -25.91 -20.07
C GLU A 30 32.66 -24.64 -19.28
N SER A 31 33.59 -24.79 -18.33
CA SER A 31 34.31 -23.70 -17.65
C SER A 31 35.68 -23.48 -18.32
N PRO A 32 36.28 -22.28 -18.19
CA PRO A 32 37.42 -22.22 -17.28
C PRO A 32 37.51 -20.97 -16.40
N THR A 33 38.24 -21.16 -15.32
CA THR A 33 38.62 -20.34 -14.17
C THR A 33 39.35 -19.03 -14.53
N SER A 34 39.13 -17.95 -13.76
CA SER A 34 40.19 -17.03 -13.30
C SER A 34 39.69 -16.07 -12.22
N ASP A 35 40.52 -15.94 -11.19
CA ASP A 35 40.37 -15.13 -9.98
C ASP A 35 40.17 -13.63 -10.26
N SER A 36 39.35 -12.97 -9.43
CA SER A 36 39.78 -11.77 -8.69
C SER A 36 38.73 -11.34 -7.68
N SER A 37 39.13 -11.37 -6.42
CA SER A 37 38.48 -10.66 -5.33
C SER A 37 38.46 -9.17 -5.61
N SER A 38 37.28 -8.56 -5.58
CA SER A 38 37.11 -7.18 -5.13
C SER A 38 35.76 -7.08 -4.44
N THR A 39 35.82 -7.03 -3.11
CA THR A 39 34.74 -6.58 -2.24
C THR A 39 34.48 -5.12 -2.58
N VAL A 40 33.57 -4.89 -3.53
CA VAL A 40 32.93 -3.58 -3.71
C VAL A 40 31.72 -3.60 -2.78
N SER A 41 31.80 -2.82 -1.71
CA SER A 41 30.63 -2.44 -0.92
C SER A 41 29.61 -1.85 -1.88
N GLN A 42 28.57 -2.63 -2.18
CA GLN A 42 27.38 -2.15 -2.84
C GLN A 42 26.71 -1.17 -1.88
N GLU A 43 26.98 0.13 -2.06
CA GLU A 43 25.90 1.08 -1.83
C GLU A 43 24.72 0.62 -2.69
N PRO A 44 23.51 0.52 -2.13
CA PRO A 44 22.35 0.26 -2.97
C PRO A 44 22.23 1.43 -3.93
N THR A 45 22.56 1.21 -5.20
CA THR A 45 22.06 2.05 -6.28
C THR A 45 20.55 2.02 -6.14
N ASN A 46 19.97 3.06 -5.55
CA ASN A 46 18.54 3.25 -5.44
C ASN A 46 18.00 3.31 -6.87
N SER A 47 17.61 2.15 -7.38
CA SER A 47 16.68 1.99 -8.50
C SER A 47 15.63 3.08 -8.32
N GLY A 48 15.48 3.99 -9.31
CA GLY A 48 14.82 5.30 -9.23
C GLY A 48 13.35 5.28 -8.84
N LYS A 49 13.06 4.70 -7.68
CA LYS A 49 11.76 4.46 -7.11
C LYS A 49 11.57 5.46 -5.99
N LEU A 50 10.40 6.08 -5.98
CA LEU A 50 10.01 7.03 -4.96
C LEU A 50 9.71 6.30 -3.64
N GLU A 51 10.31 6.76 -2.54
CA GLU A 51 9.97 6.31 -1.20
C GLU A 51 8.72 7.04 -0.72
N THR A 52 7.80 6.33 -0.06
CA THR A 52 6.67 6.93 0.64
C THR A 52 6.87 6.86 2.15
N ARG A 53 6.56 7.95 2.85
CA ARG A 53 6.68 8.04 4.30
C ARG A 53 5.46 8.68 4.95
N LEU A 54 4.83 7.94 5.86
CA LEU A 54 3.84 8.45 6.80
C LEU A 54 4.52 8.99 8.05
N GLY A 55 4.00 10.10 8.57
CA GLY A 55 4.46 10.72 9.80
C GLY A 55 3.34 11.44 10.53
N THR A 56 3.64 11.95 11.71
CA THR A 56 2.74 12.79 12.49
C THR A 56 3.02 14.27 12.21
N ALA A 57 1.97 15.09 12.14
CA ALA A 57 2.08 16.54 11.98
C ALA A 57 1.56 17.30 13.22
N GLY A 58 1.07 16.59 14.24
CA GLY A 58 0.64 17.13 15.53
C GLY A 58 1.28 16.38 16.70
N LYS A 59 1.13 16.94 17.91
CA LYS A 59 1.69 16.36 19.15
C LYS A 59 0.65 15.64 20.01
N ALA A 60 -0.61 16.05 19.92
CA ALA A 60 -1.72 15.47 20.65
C ALA A 60 -2.84 15.15 19.67
N PHE A 61 -3.34 13.92 19.74
CA PHE A 61 -4.42 13.46 18.87
C PHE A 61 -5.71 13.30 19.67
N THR A 62 -6.74 13.94 19.16
CA THR A 62 -8.12 13.81 19.64
C THR A 62 -8.96 13.17 18.54
N LYS A 63 -10.17 12.74 18.88
CA LYS A 63 -11.11 12.15 17.90
C LYS A 63 -11.41 13.07 16.71
N ASP A 64 -11.24 14.38 16.87
CA ASP A 64 -11.55 15.40 15.85
C ASP A 64 -10.28 15.95 15.17
N SER A 65 -9.10 15.70 15.74
CA SER A 65 -7.82 16.18 15.21
C SER A 65 -6.73 15.12 15.30
N VAL A 66 -6.45 14.50 14.16
CA VAL A 66 -5.35 13.56 13.94
C VAL A 66 -4.61 14.01 12.68
N LEU A 67 -3.77 15.02 12.82
CA LEU A 67 -2.97 15.55 11.72
C LEU A 67 -1.78 14.63 11.42
N LEU A 68 -1.82 14.02 10.24
CA LEU A 68 -0.78 13.15 9.72
C LEU A 68 -0.13 13.81 8.51
N SER A 69 1.11 13.43 8.23
CA SER A 69 1.81 13.85 7.03
C SER A 69 2.14 12.67 6.13
N PHE A 70 2.09 12.92 4.84
CA PHE A 70 2.53 11.99 3.81
C PHE A 70 3.60 12.67 2.97
N THR A 71 4.74 12.01 2.86
CA THR A 71 5.93 12.51 2.15
C THR A 71 6.31 11.52 1.06
N VAL A 72 6.64 12.02 -0.11
CA VAL A 72 7.19 11.23 -1.22
C VAL A 72 8.58 11.76 -1.51
N ILE A 73 9.58 10.88 -1.47
CA ILE A 73 11.01 11.23 -1.49
C ILE A 73 11.64 10.60 -2.73
N ASN A 74 12.39 11.40 -3.46
CA ASN A 74 13.18 10.96 -4.60
C ASN A 74 14.66 10.88 -4.23
N HIS A 75 15.21 9.68 -4.20
CA HIS A 75 16.64 9.43 -3.94
C HIS A 75 17.48 9.34 -5.20
N ALA A 76 16.88 9.49 -6.39
CA ALA A 76 17.57 9.37 -7.66
C ALA A 76 18.19 10.70 -8.11
N ASP A 77 19.19 10.61 -9.01
CA ASP A 77 19.83 11.77 -9.66
C ASP A 77 18.98 12.40 -10.77
N SER A 78 17.79 11.84 -11.06
CA SER A 78 16.87 12.34 -12.09
C SER A 78 15.49 12.64 -11.48
N ALA A 79 14.79 13.59 -12.08
CA ALA A 79 13.42 13.90 -11.69
C ALA A 79 12.54 12.66 -11.89
N GLN A 80 11.75 12.35 -10.87
CA GLN A 80 10.77 11.27 -10.89
C GLN A 80 9.37 11.86 -10.79
N ARG A 81 8.35 11.10 -11.20
CA ARG A 81 6.96 11.53 -11.08
C ARG A 81 6.06 10.41 -10.62
N PHE A 82 4.97 10.77 -9.96
CA PHE A 82 3.92 9.85 -9.55
C PHE A 82 2.54 10.46 -9.82
N CYS A 83 1.52 9.62 -9.95
CA CYS A 83 0.15 10.11 -10.04
C CYS A 83 -0.37 10.42 -8.63
N LYS A 84 -0.91 11.62 -8.41
CA LYS A 84 -1.42 12.06 -7.11
C LYS A 84 -2.70 11.33 -6.70
N TRP A 85 -3.38 10.66 -7.63
CA TRP A 85 -4.57 9.86 -7.32
C TRP A 85 -4.19 8.69 -6.42
N GLU A 86 -5.10 8.34 -5.52
CA GLU A 86 -4.86 7.30 -4.52
C GLU A 86 -3.71 7.65 -3.57
N THR A 87 -3.50 8.95 -3.33
CA THR A 87 -2.52 9.47 -2.36
C THR A 87 -3.12 10.63 -1.56
N PRO A 88 -2.60 10.95 -0.37
CA PRO A 88 -3.02 12.13 0.39
C PRO A 88 -2.75 13.50 -0.28
N PHE A 89 -2.14 13.55 -1.47
CA PHE A 89 -2.05 14.79 -2.27
C PHE A 89 -3.36 15.14 -2.99
N GLU A 90 -4.38 14.30 -2.87
CA GLU A 90 -5.72 14.62 -3.35
C GLU A 90 -6.45 15.60 -2.41
N PRO A 91 -7.35 16.45 -2.94
CA PRO A 91 -8.14 17.37 -2.12
C PRO A 91 -9.02 16.67 -1.07
N ARG A 92 -9.42 15.41 -1.32
CA ARG A 92 -10.16 14.57 -0.38
C ARG A 92 -9.53 13.19 -0.35
N LEU A 93 -9.41 12.64 0.86
CA LEU A 93 -8.82 11.33 1.06
C LEU A 93 -9.74 10.24 0.49
N GLY A 94 -9.15 9.33 -0.27
CA GLY A 94 -9.79 8.09 -0.73
C GLY A 94 -9.53 6.92 0.23
N LYS A 95 -10.04 5.73 -0.11
CA LYS A 95 -9.82 4.51 0.69
C LYS A 95 -8.53 3.79 0.28
N TYR A 96 -7.39 4.37 0.64
CA TYR A 96 -6.04 3.83 0.39
C TYR A 96 -5.13 3.84 1.64
N LEU A 97 -5.73 4.13 2.80
CA LEU A 97 -5.09 3.90 4.10
C LEU A 97 -5.76 2.72 4.79
N GLU A 98 -4.94 1.82 5.32
CA GLU A 98 -5.31 0.83 6.31
C GLU A 98 -5.19 1.49 7.69
N VAL A 99 -6.30 1.57 8.43
CA VAL A 99 -6.37 2.24 9.75
C VAL A 99 -6.90 1.23 10.76
N MET A 100 -6.00 0.53 11.43
CA MET A 100 -6.34 -0.59 12.31
C MET A 100 -6.32 -0.17 13.77
N HIS A 101 -7.42 -0.37 14.49
CA HIS A 101 -7.48 -0.16 15.94
C HIS A 101 -6.81 -1.33 16.68
N GLU A 102 -6.33 -1.09 17.90
CA GLU A 102 -5.65 -2.10 18.73
C GLU A 102 -6.52 -3.33 19.06
N ASN A 103 -7.84 -3.20 18.99
CA ASN A 103 -8.77 -4.32 19.14
C ASN A 103 -8.95 -5.18 17.86
N GLY A 104 -8.18 -4.89 16.80
CA GLY A 104 -8.24 -5.60 15.52
C GLY A 104 -9.35 -5.15 14.56
N THR A 105 -10.06 -4.06 14.87
CA THR A 105 -11.11 -3.50 14.00
C THR A 105 -10.54 -2.40 13.09
N GLU A 106 -10.82 -2.47 11.79
CA GLU A 106 -10.48 -1.39 10.85
C GLU A 106 -11.44 -0.20 11.03
N ALA A 107 -10.92 1.02 11.08
CA ALA A 107 -11.72 2.24 11.17
C ALA A 107 -12.60 2.40 9.93
N ILE A 108 -13.86 2.79 10.15
CA ILE A 108 -14.83 2.93 9.06
C ILE A 108 -14.46 4.12 8.18
N PHE A 109 -14.16 3.87 6.91
CA PHE A 109 -14.02 4.92 5.91
C PHE A 109 -15.39 5.54 5.61
N LYS A 110 -15.47 6.87 5.72
CA LYS A 110 -16.67 7.69 5.47
C LYS A 110 -16.45 8.75 4.38
N GLY A 111 -15.32 8.70 3.68
CA GLY A 111 -15.02 9.60 2.57
C GLY A 111 -15.79 9.27 1.28
N ALA A 112 -15.76 10.21 0.34
CA ALA A 112 -16.36 10.02 -0.97
C ALA A 112 -15.50 9.09 -1.84
N MET A 113 -16.15 8.18 -2.57
CA MET A 113 -15.50 7.36 -3.59
C MET A 113 -15.54 8.08 -4.94
N ALA A 114 -14.37 8.48 -5.45
CA ALA A 114 -14.27 9.16 -6.74
C ALA A 114 -14.17 8.14 -7.89
N ARG A 115 -14.95 8.35 -8.96
CA ARG A 115 -14.73 7.67 -10.24
C ARG A 115 -13.65 8.40 -11.04
N ARG A 116 -12.77 7.66 -11.70
CA ARG A 116 -11.68 8.21 -12.53
C ARG A 116 -11.93 7.93 -14.00
N VAL A 117 -11.54 8.88 -14.84
CA VAL A 117 -11.36 8.65 -16.27
C VAL A 117 -9.92 8.18 -16.48
N MET A 118 -9.74 7.12 -17.26
CA MET A 118 -8.43 6.58 -17.59
C MET A 118 -8.06 6.88 -19.05
N PRO A 119 -6.79 7.17 -19.35
CA PRO A 119 -5.67 7.32 -18.41
C PRO A 119 -5.76 8.59 -17.56
N PRO A 120 -5.00 8.70 -16.44
CA PRO A 120 -4.90 9.95 -15.71
C PRO A 120 -4.36 11.07 -16.61
N PRO A 121 -4.96 12.27 -16.58
CA PRO A 121 -4.48 13.39 -17.37
C PRO A 121 -3.15 13.92 -16.82
N ALA A 122 -2.43 14.74 -17.57
CA ALA A 122 -1.07 15.15 -17.22
C ALA A 122 -0.99 15.90 -15.88
N GLU A 123 -2.00 16.71 -15.56
CA GLU A 123 -2.13 17.45 -14.30
C GLU A 123 -2.40 16.57 -13.07
N ALA A 124 -2.65 15.27 -13.27
CA ALA A 124 -2.73 14.30 -12.18
C ALA A 124 -1.35 13.89 -11.66
N TYR A 125 -0.26 14.23 -12.35
CA TYR A 125 1.09 13.85 -11.93
C TYR A 125 1.77 14.96 -11.13
N ILE A 126 2.57 14.54 -10.14
CA ILE A 126 3.47 15.40 -9.39
C ILE A 126 4.90 14.97 -9.73
N GLU A 127 5.73 15.94 -10.10
CA GLU A 127 7.16 15.75 -10.29
C GLU A 127 7.89 16.02 -8.96
N VAL A 128 8.90 15.19 -8.68
CA VAL A 128 9.79 15.31 -7.53
C VAL A 128 11.21 15.43 -8.08
N ALA A 129 11.86 16.56 -7.80
CA ALA A 129 13.22 16.83 -8.24
C ALA A 129 14.21 15.78 -7.69
N PRO A 130 15.39 15.62 -8.31
CA PRO A 130 16.46 14.77 -7.78
C PRO A 130 16.78 15.12 -6.32
N HIS A 131 16.94 14.11 -5.47
CA HIS A 131 17.30 14.27 -4.05
C HIS A 131 16.36 15.17 -3.23
N ASP A 132 15.10 15.30 -3.66
CA ASP A 132 14.10 16.16 -3.04
C ASP A 132 12.86 15.37 -2.56
N SER A 133 11.93 16.05 -1.90
CA SER A 133 10.69 15.47 -1.44
C SER A 133 9.51 16.45 -1.55
N VAL A 134 8.32 15.89 -1.75
CA VAL A 134 7.06 16.62 -1.62
C VAL A 134 6.31 16.11 -0.40
N ARG A 135 5.62 17.02 0.30
CA ARG A 135 4.91 16.70 1.55
C ARG A 135 3.53 17.32 1.58
N THR A 136 2.56 16.58 2.10
CA THR A 136 1.21 17.05 2.41
C THR A 136 0.82 16.68 3.84
N VAL A 137 -0.18 17.38 4.38
CA VAL A 137 -0.76 17.14 5.71
C VAL A 137 -2.26 16.96 5.54
N PHE A 138 -2.82 15.97 6.25
CA PHE A 138 -4.25 15.67 6.22
C PHE A 138 -4.75 15.32 7.63
N ASN A 139 -6.04 15.54 7.88
CA ASN A 139 -6.69 15.18 9.12
C ASN A 139 -7.45 13.86 8.96
N LEU A 140 -7.04 12.81 9.66
CA LEU A 140 -7.64 11.47 9.49
C LEU A 140 -9.16 11.41 9.77
N PRO A 141 -9.72 12.10 10.80
CA PRO A 141 -11.15 12.09 11.11
C PRO A 141 -12.04 12.75 10.05
N ASP A 142 -11.49 13.46 9.08
CA ASP A 142 -12.27 14.02 7.97
C ASP A 142 -12.87 12.89 7.10
N ASN A 143 -12.18 11.75 7.03
CA ASN A 143 -12.56 10.63 6.16
C ASN A 143 -12.67 9.27 6.87
N TYR A 144 -12.27 9.16 8.13
CA TYR A 144 -12.41 7.93 8.93
C TYR A 144 -13.20 8.20 10.22
N ALA A 145 -13.97 7.21 10.67
CA ALA A 145 -14.60 7.23 11.99
C ALA A 145 -13.57 6.82 13.05
N ILE A 146 -13.17 7.78 13.88
CA ILE A 146 -12.09 7.64 14.86
C ILE A 146 -12.65 7.67 16.28
N THR A 147 -12.22 6.75 17.13
CA THR A 147 -12.51 6.71 18.57
C THR A 147 -11.22 6.87 19.38
N THR A 148 -11.34 6.93 20.71
CA THR A 148 -10.16 6.85 21.59
C THR A 148 -9.53 5.47 21.51
N GLY A 149 -8.21 5.41 21.75
CA GLY A 149 -7.43 4.17 21.71
C GLY A 149 -6.18 4.30 20.85
N GLN A 150 -5.51 3.17 20.63
CA GLN A 150 -4.31 3.09 19.79
C GLN A 150 -4.65 2.57 18.39
N TYR A 151 -4.02 3.16 17.37
CA TYR A 151 -4.17 2.75 15.98
C TYR A 151 -2.81 2.55 15.31
N THR A 152 -2.76 1.58 14.40
CA THR A 152 -1.73 1.47 13.36
C THR A 152 -2.29 2.04 12.06
N VAL A 153 -1.54 2.93 11.41
CA VAL A 153 -1.91 3.52 10.12
C VAL A 153 -0.85 3.17 9.08
N LYS A 154 -1.29 2.66 7.93
CA LYS A 154 -0.44 2.30 6.81
C LYS A 154 -1.03 2.81 5.50
N TYR A 155 -0.16 3.26 4.60
CA TYR A 155 -0.52 3.52 3.22
C TYR A 155 -0.40 2.21 2.42
N SER A 156 -1.47 1.81 1.73
CA SER A 156 -1.49 0.53 1.01
C SER A 156 -0.59 0.53 -0.23
N GLY A 157 -0.34 1.70 -0.84
CA GLY A 157 0.42 1.83 -2.07
C GLY A 157 -0.21 1.13 -3.28
N GLY A 158 0.52 1.15 -4.38
CA GLY A 158 0.18 0.54 -5.66
C GLY A 158 -0.84 1.34 -6.47
N GLY A 159 -1.59 0.62 -7.29
CA GLY A 159 -2.69 1.16 -8.08
C GLY A 159 -2.25 2.20 -9.11
N VAL A 160 -3.02 3.28 -9.22
CA VAL A 160 -2.81 4.33 -10.22
C VAL A 160 -1.67 5.28 -9.82
N SER A 161 -1.35 5.38 -8.52
CA SER A 161 -0.30 6.26 -8.02
C SER A 161 1.09 5.89 -8.54
N GLY A 162 1.35 4.58 -8.70
CA GLY A 162 2.66 4.02 -8.98
C GLY A 162 3.63 4.03 -7.78
N LEU A 163 3.17 4.45 -6.60
CA LEU A 163 3.96 4.47 -5.37
C LEU A 163 3.89 3.13 -4.65
N ASP A 164 4.93 2.75 -3.90
CA ASP A 164 4.84 1.61 -2.99
C ASP A 164 4.20 1.99 -1.66
N ALA A 165 3.78 0.96 -0.92
CA ALA A 165 3.54 1.08 0.50
C ALA A 165 4.82 1.57 1.21
N GLY A 166 4.63 2.46 2.17
CA GLY A 166 5.70 3.04 2.97
C GLY A 166 5.83 2.38 4.34
N ASN A 167 6.32 3.15 5.29
CA ASN A 167 6.27 2.76 6.70
C ASN A 167 4.83 2.74 7.24
N GLU A 168 4.66 2.00 8.34
CA GLU A 168 3.51 2.17 9.24
C GLU A 168 3.83 3.19 10.34
N ILE A 169 2.79 3.80 10.91
CA ILE A 169 2.90 4.62 12.12
C ILE A 169 1.89 4.15 13.17
N LYS A 170 2.24 4.32 14.44
CA LYS A 170 1.33 4.09 15.56
C LYS A 170 0.94 5.41 16.19
N ILE A 171 -0.35 5.61 16.41
CA ILE A 171 -0.91 6.83 16.98
C ILE A 171 -1.81 6.48 18.16
N LYS A 172 -1.80 7.34 19.19
CA LYS A 172 -2.68 7.22 20.35
C LYS A 172 -3.64 8.40 20.38
N ILE A 173 -4.93 8.09 20.38
CA ILE A 173 -6.01 9.08 20.35
C ILE A 173 -6.63 9.14 21.74
N SER A 174 -6.63 10.33 22.32
CA SER A 174 -7.13 10.59 23.67
C SER A 174 -8.38 11.47 23.61
N ASN A 175 -9.13 11.50 24.70
CA ASN A 175 -10.08 12.59 24.87
C ASN A 175 -9.31 13.91 25.03
N PRO A 176 -9.88 15.03 24.56
CA PRO A 176 -9.32 16.36 24.80
C PRO A 176 -9.17 16.67 26.29
#